data_AF-A0AAF0S2F6-F1
#
_entry.id   AF-A0AAF0S2F6-F1
#
_cell.length_a   1.000
_cell.length_b   1.000
_cell.length_c   1.000
_cell.angle_alpha   90.00
_cell.angle_beta   90.00
_cell.angle_gamma   90.00
#
_symmetry.space_group_name_H-M   'P 1'
#
loop_
_entity.id
_entity.type
_entity.pdbx_description
1 polymer ?
#
loop_
_entity_poly.entity_id
_entity_poly.type
_entity_poly.pdbx_seq_one_letter_code
_entity_poly.pdbx_strand_id
1 'polypeptide(L)'
;MTTYDRIAYRNGTSTPASVTVEMDLTSPDHQVRYTVTVLLLGTEHTATAYDAFEALSLVRTALDREGWLLGVQGARIDVWASNMARQQGGGMRAYRLRRGRRPRFKDLVDVFAPADECLSTVQAQRAFVKAKFPDA
;
A
#
# COMPACT_ATOMS: atom_id res chain seq x y z
N MET A 1 13.03 8.71 7.22
CA MET A 1 12.09 9.23 6.21
C MET A 1 12.59 8.81 4.83
N THR A 2 11.70 8.32 3.96
CA THR A 2 12.00 8.01 2.55
C THR A 2 10.89 8.59 1.68
N THR A 3 11.24 9.24 0.57
CA THR A 3 10.28 9.83 -0.37
C THR A 3 10.40 9.16 -1.73
N TYR A 4 9.26 8.96 -2.38
CA TYR A 4 9.12 8.28 -3.65
C TYR A 4 8.30 9.14 -4.62
N ASP A 5 8.86 9.44 -5.79
CA ASP A 5 8.10 10.05 -6.89
C ASP A 5 7.27 8.98 -7.59
N ARG A 6 5.96 9.16 -7.58
CA ARG A 6 4.99 8.20 -8.13
C ARG A 6 4.01 8.92 -9.03
N ILE A 7 3.17 8.12 -9.69
CA ILE A 7 2.10 8.59 -10.55
C ILE A 7 0.78 8.16 -9.92
N ALA A 8 -0.21 9.03 -9.90
CA ALA A 8 -1.59 8.68 -9.61
C ALA A 8 -2.42 8.69 -10.89
N TYR A 9 -3.36 7.76 -11.00
CA TYR A 9 -4.17 7.55 -12.20
C TYR A 9 -5.66 7.74 -11.88
N ARG A 10 -6.39 8.41 -12.78
CA ARG A 10 -7.84 8.57 -12.71
C ARG A 10 -8.42 8.71 -14.11
N ASN A 11 -9.35 7.82 -14.48
CA ASN A 11 -10.11 7.87 -15.74
C ASN A 11 -9.23 8.08 -17.00
N GLY A 12 -8.09 7.40 -17.09
CA GLY A 12 -7.15 7.51 -18.22
C GLY A 12 -6.18 8.68 -18.15
N THR A 13 -6.30 9.56 -17.14
CA THR A 13 -5.34 10.63 -16.86
C THR A 13 -4.35 10.19 -15.79
N SER A 14 -3.10 10.64 -15.93
CA SER A 14 -2.05 10.47 -14.93
C SER A 14 -1.56 11.81 -14.40
N THR A 15 -1.20 11.89 -13.12
CA THR A 15 -0.56 13.06 -12.52
C THR A 15 0.57 12.64 -11.58
N PRO A 16 1.64 13.43 -11.44
CA PRO A 16 2.65 13.19 -10.41
C PRO A 16 2.04 13.20 -9.00
N ALA A 17 2.60 12.36 -8.14
CA ALA A 17 2.33 12.30 -6.72
C ALA A 17 3.63 12.00 -5.97
N SER A 18 3.83 12.63 -4.81
CA SER A 18 4.96 12.30 -3.94
C SER A 18 4.47 11.47 -2.76
N VAL A 19 5.12 10.33 -2.51
CA VAL A 19 4.80 9.46 -1.38
C VAL A 19 5.94 9.51 -0.38
N THR A 20 5.70 10.00 0.82
CA THR A 20 6.68 10.03 1.91
C THR A 20 6.31 8.99 2.95
N VAL A 21 7.30 8.21 3.38
CA VAL A 21 7.16 7.17 4.39
C VAL A 21 8.12 7.47 5.54
N GLU A 22 7.55 7.60 6.72
CA GLU A 22 8.26 7.87 7.96
C GLU A 22 8.02 6.73 8.93
N MET A 23 9.08 6.35 9.64
CA MET A 23 9.04 5.37 10.71
C MET A 23 9.42 6.09 11.99
N ASP A 24 8.51 6.04 12.96
CA ASP A 24 8.75 6.50 14.32
C ASP A 24 9.04 5.31 15.23
N LEU A 25 10.20 5.36 15.88
CA LEU A 25 10.69 4.37 16.85
C LEU A 25 10.68 4.92 18.28
N THR A 26 10.35 6.20 18.48
CA THR A 26 10.48 6.90 19.77
C THR A 26 9.16 7.00 20.54
N SER A 27 8.10 6.36 20.02
CA SER A 27 6.79 6.34 20.69
C SER A 27 6.90 5.79 22.13
N PRO A 28 6.25 6.44 23.13
CA PRO A 28 6.40 6.09 24.55
C PRO A 28 5.96 4.66 24.89
N ASP A 29 5.06 4.11 24.09
CA ASP A 29 4.56 2.74 24.18
C ASP A 29 5.52 1.69 23.58
N HIS A 30 6.69 2.13 23.08
CA HIS A 30 7.68 1.32 22.36
C HIS A 30 7.11 0.63 21.10
N GLN A 31 5.98 1.10 20.59
CA GLN A 31 5.38 0.56 19.36
C GLN A 31 5.89 1.35 18.17
N VAL A 32 6.38 0.64 17.15
CA VAL A 32 6.77 1.25 15.89
C VAL A 32 5.52 1.78 15.19
N ARG A 33 5.58 3.03 14.72
CA ARG A 33 4.53 3.64 13.91
C ARG A 33 5.08 4.05 12.56
N TYR A 34 4.28 3.85 11.54
CA TYR A 34 4.56 4.27 10.18
C TYR A 34 3.57 5.34 9.78
N THR A 35 4.09 6.47 9.32
CA THR A 35 3.28 7.54 8.73
C THR A 35 3.54 7.54 7.23
N VAL A 36 2.47 7.46 6.45
CA VAL A 36 2.50 7.60 4.99
C VAL A 36 1.79 8.90 4.65
N THR A 37 2.45 9.75 3.88
CA THR A 37 1.91 10.99 3.34
C THR A 37 1.95 10.93 1.83
N VAL A 38 0.84 11.21 1.17
CA VAL A 38 0.76 11.35 -0.28
C VAL A 38 0.39 12.78 -0.62
N LEU A 39 1.29 13.50 -1.29
CA LEU A 39 1.03 14.80 -1.88
C LEU A 39 0.55 14.60 -3.32
N LEU A 40 -0.70 14.99 -3.59
CA LEU A 40 -1.35 14.85 -4.89
C LEU A 40 -2.08 16.14 -5.23
N LEU A 41 -1.74 16.77 -6.36
CA LEU A 41 -2.38 18.02 -6.82
C LEU A 41 -2.39 19.13 -5.74
N GLY A 42 -1.33 19.24 -4.94
CA GLY A 42 -1.23 20.22 -3.86
C GLY A 42 -2.03 19.87 -2.60
N THR A 43 -2.69 18.71 -2.56
CA THR A 43 -3.42 18.21 -1.38
C THR A 43 -2.63 17.08 -0.73
N GLU A 44 -2.49 17.13 0.60
CA GLU A 44 -1.83 16.09 1.37
C GLU A 44 -2.85 15.11 1.95
N HIS A 45 -2.58 13.82 1.78
CA HIS A 45 -3.32 12.73 2.39
C HIS A 45 -2.37 11.93 3.29
N THR A 46 -2.62 11.98 4.60
CA THR A 46 -1.71 11.40 5.59
C THR A 46 -2.45 10.41 6.49
N ALA A 47 -1.80 9.29 6.79
CA ALA A 47 -2.27 8.35 7.79
C ALA A 47 -1.11 7.67 8.51
N THR A 48 -1.35 7.32 9.78
CA THR A 48 -0.39 6.61 10.62
C THR A 48 -0.98 5.25 11.05
N ALA A 49 -0.15 4.21 11.01
CA ALA A 49 -0.51 2.86 11.45
C ALA A 49 0.70 2.11 12.01
N TYR A 50 0.50 0.88 12.49
CA TYR A 50 1.57 0.02 13.01
C TYR A 50 2.50 -0.55 11.94
N ASP A 51 2.09 -0.49 10.68
CA ASP A 51 2.89 -0.91 9.54
C ASP A 51 2.61 -0.04 8.31
N ALA A 52 3.59 0.04 7.42
CA ALA A 52 3.54 0.91 6.26
C ALA A 52 2.44 0.52 5.26
N PHE A 53 2.07 -0.77 5.16
CA PHE A 53 1.04 -1.22 4.23
C PHE A 53 -0.36 -0.79 4.69
N GLU A 54 -0.65 -0.85 5.98
CA GLU A 54 -1.90 -0.33 6.54
C GLU A 54 -1.97 1.20 6.44
N ALA A 55 -0.89 1.91 6.79
CA ALA A 55 -0.83 3.37 6.64
C ALA A 55 -1.09 3.79 5.18
N LEU A 56 -0.44 3.12 4.23
CA LEU A 56 -0.69 3.29 2.80
C LEU A 56 -2.15 2.97 2.42
N SER A 57 -2.74 1.91 2.98
CA SER A 57 -4.12 1.52 2.70
C SER A 57 -5.13 2.56 3.21
N LEU A 58 -4.87 3.17 4.36
CA LEU A 58 -5.70 4.25 4.91
C LEU A 58 -5.64 5.50 4.02
N VAL A 59 -4.44 5.92 3.62
CA VAL A 59 -4.27 7.03 2.66
C VAL A 59 -4.96 6.73 1.34
N ARG A 60 -4.75 5.54 0.78
CA ARG A 60 -5.39 5.13 -0.48
C ARG A 60 -6.91 5.06 -0.38
N THR A 61 -7.47 4.71 0.77
CA THR A 61 -8.93 4.73 0.95
C THR A 61 -9.49 6.15 0.80
N ALA A 62 -8.74 7.20 1.18
CA ALA A 62 -9.13 8.58 0.88
C ALA A 62 -9.04 8.88 -0.62
N LEU A 63 -7.92 8.54 -1.26
CA LEU A 63 -7.72 8.71 -2.70
C LEU A 63 -8.76 7.97 -3.56
N ASP A 64 -9.13 6.75 -3.17
CA ASP A 64 -10.13 5.92 -3.84
C ASP A 64 -11.51 6.62 -3.87
N ARG A 65 -11.88 7.35 -2.81
CA ARG A 65 -13.14 8.13 -2.75
C ARG A 65 -13.13 9.31 -3.73
N GLU A 66 -11.95 9.81 -4.08
CA GLU A 66 -11.73 10.87 -5.05
C GLU A 66 -11.52 10.32 -6.48
N GLY A 67 -11.55 8.99 -6.64
CA GLY A 67 -11.37 8.28 -7.89
C GLY A 67 -9.90 8.11 -8.33
N TRP A 68 -8.95 8.39 -7.44
CA TRP A 68 -7.51 8.26 -7.74
C TRP A 68 -6.95 6.90 -7.32
N LEU A 69 -6.19 6.28 -8.22
CA LEU A 69 -5.42 5.08 -7.94
C LEU A 69 -3.92 5.42 -7.92
N LEU A 70 -3.27 5.23 -6.77
CA LEU A 70 -1.84 5.48 -6.62
C LEU A 70 -1.00 4.39 -7.31
N GLY A 71 -0.01 4.80 -8.11
CA GLY A 71 0.84 3.94 -8.94
C GLY A 71 1.98 3.28 -8.18
N VAL A 72 1.64 2.47 -7.19
CA VAL A 72 2.59 1.68 -6.39
C VAL A 72 2.20 0.20 -6.37
N GLN A 73 3.16 -0.70 -6.19
CA GLN A 73 2.90 -2.14 -6.12
C GLN A 73 1.88 -2.49 -5.05
N GLY A 74 1.91 -1.80 -3.89
CA GLY A 74 0.93 -1.95 -2.82
C GLY A 74 -0.50 -1.64 -3.24
N ALA A 75 -0.72 -0.99 -4.38
CA ALA A 75 -2.04 -0.66 -4.92
C ALA A 75 -2.56 -1.62 -5.99
N ARG A 76 -1.78 -2.63 -6.36
CA ARG A 76 -2.24 -3.64 -7.32
C ARG A 76 -3.27 -4.58 -6.70
N ILE A 77 -4.33 -4.94 -7.43
CA ILE A 77 -5.38 -5.86 -6.97
C ILE A 77 -4.81 -7.20 -6.47
N ASP A 78 -3.71 -7.66 -7.08
CA ASP A 78 -3.04 -8.91 -6.78
C ASP A 78 -1.92 -8.79 -5.74
N VAL A 79 -1.79 -7.68 -5.01
CA VAL A 79 -0.76 -7.50 -3.98
C VAL A 79 -1.39 -7.32 -2.60
N TRP A 80 -0.91 -8.09 -1.62
CA TRP A 80 -1.37 -7.99 -0.23
C TRP A 80 -0.27 -8.34 0.78
N ALA A 81 -0.22 -7.60 1.88
CA ALA A 81 0.66 -7.89 3.00
C ALA A 81 0.02 -8.91 3.95
N SER A 82 0.60 -10.11 4.07
CA SER A 82 0.20 -11.09 5.08
C SER A 82 0.50 -10.59 6.49
N ASN A 83 -0.22 -11.07 7.51
CA ASN A 83 0.04 -10.73 8.92
C ASN A 83 1.51 -10.91 9.31
N MET A 84 2.13 -12.02 8.89
CA MET A 84 3.54 -12.29 9.14
C MET A 84 4.48 -11.27 8.46
N ALA A 85 4.21 -10.90 7.22
CA ALA A 85 4.97 -9.88 6.49
C ALA A 85 4.84 -8.48 7.11
N ARG A 86 3.65 -8.16 7.63
CA ARG A 86 3.40 -6.90 8.37
C ARG A 86 4.19 -6.86 9.67
N GLN A 87 4.14 -7.94 10.46
CA GLN A 87 4.82 -8.04 11.75
C GLN A 87 6.35 -8.06 11.63
N GLN A 88 6.92 -8.83 10.69
CA GLN A 88 8.37 -8.98 10.58
C GLN A 88 9.04 -7.94 9.66
N GLY A 89 8.30 -7.38 8.70
CA GLY A 89 8.83 -6.47 7.67
C GLY A 89 8.28 -5.05 7.75
N GLY A 90 7.53 -4.70 8.79
CA GLY A 90 6.96 -3.36 8.99
C GLY A 90 5.99 -2.94 7.89
N GLY A 91 5.45 -3.88 7.11
CA GLY A 91 4.57 -3.59 5.97
C GLY A 91 5.28 -2.99 4.75
N MET A 92 6.62 -2.97 4.70
CA MET A 92 7.38 -2.47 3.54
C MET A 92 7.41 -3.47 2.37
N ARG A 93 7.10 -4.74 2.63
CA ARG A 93 7.02 -5.83 1.64
C ARG A 93 5.64 -6.48 1.66
N ALA A 94 5.14 -6.81 0.48
CA ALA A 94 3.86 -7.51 0.31
C ALA A 94 3.99 -8.62 -0.71
N TYR A 95 3.10 -9.61 -0.68
CA TYR A 95 3.12 -10.70 -1.65
C TYR A 95 2.27 -10.36 -2.87
N ARG A 96 2.81 -10.59 -4.07
CA ARG A 96 2.03 -10.68 -5.29
C ARG A 96 1.36 -12.06 -5.40
N LEU A 97 0.06 -12.07 -5.19
CA LEU A 97 -0.83 -13.21 -5.09
C LEU A 97 -1.18 -13.79 -6.48
N ARG A 98 -0.53 -14.89 -6.87
CA ARG A 98 -0.85 -15.59 -8.14
C ARG A 98 -1.94 -16.64 -8.00
N ARG A 99 -2.86 -16.76 -8.97
CA ARG A 99 -3.95 -17.75 -8.94
C ARG A 99 -3.40 -19.18 -8.84
N GLY A 100 -4.12 -20.05 -8.14
CA GLY A 100 -3.84 -21.49 -8.06
C GLY A 100 -2.58 -21.90 -7.29
N ARG A 101 -1.90 -20.99 -6.58
CA ARG A 101 -0.72 -21.34 -5.76
C ARG A 101 -0.58 -20.48 -4.51
N ARG A 102 0.07 -21.06 -3.50
CA ARG A 102 0.49 -20.34 -2.28
C ARG A 102 1.59 -19.31 -2.60
N PRO A 103 1.58 -18.13 -1.95
CA PRO A 103 2.67 -17.16 -2.06
C PRO A 103 4.01 -17.75 -1.60
N ARG A 104 5.12 -17.28 -2.20
CA ARG A 104 6.49 -17.68 -1.86
C ARG A 104 7.34 -16.43 -1.69
N PHE A 105 8.50 -16.54 -1.06
CA PHE A 105 9.44 -15.42 -0.90
C PHE A 105 9.74 -14.67 -2.20
N LYS A 106 9.89 -15.38 -3.33
CA LYS A 106 10.10 -14.77 -4.66
C LYS A 106 8.93 -13.94 -5.20
N ASP A 107 7.76 -14.04 -4.56
CA ASP A 107 6.57 -13.24 -4.88
C ASP A 107 6.49 -11.98 -4.00
N LEU A 108 7.46 -11.73 -3.10
CA LEU A 108 7.54 -10.47 -2.36
C LEU A 108 7.92 -9.32 -3.30
N VAL A 109 7.16 -8.23 -3.19
CA VAL A 109 7.42 -6.96 -3.85
C VAL A 109 7.62 -5.88 -2.79
N ASP A 110 8.40 -4.86 -3.15
CA ASP A 110 8.43 -3.60 -2.39
C ASP A 110 7.07 -2.90 -2.56
N VAL A 111 6.42 -2.57 -1.44
CA VAL A 111 5.08 -1.95 -1.41
C VAL A 111 5.06 -0.60 -2.12
N PHE A 112 6.14 0.16 -2.06
CA PHE A 112 6.23 1.50 -2.62
C PHE A 112 6.92 1.51 -3.98
N ALA A 113 7.41 0.39 -4.52
CA ALA A 113 7.92 0.33 -5.90
C ALA A 113 6.84 0.74 -6.92
N PRO A 114 7.21 1.31 -8.07
CA PRO A 114 6.25 1.78 -9.06
C PRO A 114 5.38 0.64 -9.63
N ALA A 115 4.13 0.97 -9.95
CA ALA A 115 3.22 0.13 -10.71
C ALA A 115 2.23 0.99 -11.51
N ASP A 116 1.91 0.58 -12.72
CA ASP A 116 0.98 1.23 -13.65
C ASP A 116 -0.16 0.30 -14.08
N GLU A 117 0.06 -1.01 -13.99
CA GLU A 117 -0.93 -2.03 -14.31
C GLU A 117 -1.63 -2.63 -13.08
N CYS A 118 -2.85 -3.11 -13.30
CA CYS A 118 -3.64 -3.86 -12.31
C CYS A 118 -3.90 -3.08 -11.01
N LEU A 119 -3.79 -1.75 -11.03
CA LEU A 119 -4.11 -0.88 -9.90
C LEU A 119 -5.60 -0.99 -9.56
N SER A 120 -5.92 -0.91 -8.28
CA SER A 120 -7.28 -1.09 -7.79
C SER A 120 -7.50 -0.41 -6.45
N THR A 121 -8.78 -0.23 -6.09
CA THR A 121 -9.16 0.28 -4.77
C THR A 121 -8.77 -0.69 -3.66
N VAL A 122 -8.60 -0.15 -2.45
CA VAL A 122 -8.34 -0.93 -1.23
C VAL A 122 -9.48 -1.91 -0.95
N GLN A 123 -10.73 -1.50 -1.18
CA GLN A 123 -11.90 -2.37 -1.02
C GLN A 123 -11.84 -3.58 -1.97
N ALA A 124 -11.50 -3.36 -3.24
CA ALA A 124 -11.39 -4.43 -4.22
C ALA A 124 -10.20 -5.37 -3.92
N GLN A 125 -9.07 -4.85 -3.44
CA GLN A 125 -7.97 -5.68 -2.93
C GLN A 125 -8.42 -6.57 -1.77
N ARG A 126 -9.12 -6.01 -0.77
CA ARG A 126 -9.66 -6.78 0.37
C ARG A 126 -10.61 -7.88 -0.09
N ALA A 127 -11.51 -7.57 -1.03
CA ALA A 127 -12.43 -8.55 -1.61
C ALA A 127 -11.69 -9.68 -2.36
N PHE A 128 -10.68 -9.33 -3.16
CA PHE A 128 -9.85 -10.30 -3.87
C PHE A 128 -9.11 -11.24 -2.91
N VAL A 129 -8.53 -10.70 -1.83
CA VAL A 129 -7.81 -11.46 -0.81
C VAL A 129 -8.76 -12.37 -0.05
N LYS A 130 -9.91 -11.86 0.39
CA LYS A 130 -10.93 -12.65 1.10
C LYS A 130 -11.45 -13.81 0.26
N ALA A 131 -11.72 -13.58 -1.04
CA ALA A 131 -12.16 -14.64 -1.94
C ALA A 131 -11.08 -15.71 -2.15
N LYS A 132 -9.80 -15.33 -2.04
CA LYS A 132 -8.67 -16.23 -2.24
C LYS A 132 -8.27 -17.00 -0.98
N PHE A 133 -8.45 -16.41 0.19
CA PHE A 133 -8.12 -16.96 1.50
C PHE A 133 -9.32 -16.75 2.44
N PRO A 134 -10.40 -17.53 2.27
CA PRO A 134 -11.63 -17.35 3.05
C PRO A 134 -11.47 -17.66 4.55
N ASP A 135 -10.48 -18.48 4.91
CA ASP A 135 -10.24 -18.99 6.27
C ASP A 135 -9.04 -18.33 6.99
N ALA A 136 -8.53 -17.20 6.47
CA ALA A 136 -7.31 -16.53 6.96
C ALA A 136 -7.59 -15.31 7.86
#